data_AF-A0A932L9X1-F1
#
_entry.id   AF-A0A932L9X1-F1
#
_cell.length_a   1.000
_cell.length_b   1.000
_cell.length_c   1.000
_cell.angle_alpha   90.00
_cell.angle_beta   90.00
_cell.angle_gamma   90.00
#
_symmetry.space_group_name_H-M   'P 1'
#
loop_
_entity.id
_entity.type
_entity.pdbx_description
1 polymer ?
#
loop_
_entity_poly.entity_id
_entity_poly.type
_entity_poly.pdbx_seq_one_letter_code
_entity_poly.pdbx_strand_id
1 'polypeptide(L)'
;NGDLQGVDAALAEARDLGVRHLDEIAAAESAALGLTPPECLAYLRDNLYFYLGPHEQQGMQLFCRLAAEYGLAPTGVELGFSDCQTA
;
A
#
# COMPACT_ATOMS: atom_id res chain seq x y z
N ASN A 1 -14.77 -20.35 -1.96
CA ASN A 1 -14.11 -19.27 -1.19
C ASN A 1 -12.89 -19.87 -0.54
N GLY A 2 -11.70 -19.40 -0.90
CA GLY A 2 -10.46 -19.88 -0.29
C GLY A 2 -10.36 -19.43 1.16
N ASP A 3 -9.72 -20.24 1.99
CA ASP A 3 -9.34 -19.84 3.34
C ASP A 3 -8.29 -18.71 3.25
N LEU A 4 -8.61 -17.55 3.83
CA LEU A 4 -7.73 -16.38 3.85
C LEU A 4 -7.08 -16.18 5.22
N GLN A 5 -7.25 -17.13 6.14
CA GLN A 5 -6.70 -17.04 7.48
C GLN A 5 -5.17 -16.89 7.44
N GLY A 6 -4.66 -15.80 8.03
CA GLY A 6 -3.23 -15.51 8.13
C GLY A 6 -2.58 -14.90 6.89
N VAL A 7 -3.34 -14.69 5.80
CA VAL A 7 -2.81 -14.03 4.58
C VAL A 7 -2.44 -12.57 4.86
N ASP A 8 -3.22 -11.89 5.69
CA ASP A 8 -2.96 -10.53 6.17
C ASP A 8 -1.60 -10.44 6.90
N ALA A 9 -1.35 -11.36 7.83
CA ALA A 9 -0.09 -11.41 8.56
C ALA A 9 1.10 -11.72 7.63
N ALA A 10 0.95 -12.67 6.71
CA ALA A 10 2.01 -13.02 5.76
C ALA A 10 2.36 -11.86 4.81
N LEU A 11 1.35 -11.12 4.34
CA LEU A 11 1.57 -9.94 3.49
C LEU A 11 2.18 -8.77 4.27
N ALA A 12 1.80 -8.57 5.53
CA ALA A 12 2.43 -7.57 6.40
C ALA A 12 3.92 -7.88 6.63
N GLU A 13 4.26 -9.14 6.94
CA GLU A 13 5.65 -9.56 7.12
C GLU A 13 6.47 -9.40 5.83
N ALA A 14 5.90 -9.77 4.68
CA ALA A 14 6.56 -9.59 3.38
C ALA A 14 6.82 -8.11 3.07
N ARG A 15 5.85 -7.23 3.33
CA ARG A 15 6.02 -5.77 3.21
C ARG A 15 7.14 -5.29 4.13
N ASP A 16 7.14 -5.66 5.40
CA ASP A 16 8.10 -5.17 6.39
C ASP A 16 9.52 -5.66 6.10
N LEU A 17 9.66 -6.87 5.54
CA LEU A 17 10.92 -7.36 5.02
C LEU A 17 11.37 -6.53 3.80
N GLY A 18 10.46 -6.28 2.85
CA GLY A 18 10.76 -5.48 1.67
C GLY A 18 11.20 -4.05 2.01
N VAL A 19 10.50 -3.37 2.92
CA VAL A 19 10.85 -2.02 3.39
C VAL A 19 12.24 -1.96 4.03
N ARG A 20 12.68 -3.04 4.71
CA ARG A 20 14.04 -3.12 5.27
C ARG A 20 15.12 -3.37 4.22
N HIS A 21 14.75 -3.81 3.01
CA HIS A 21 15.68 -4.25 1.96
C HIS A 21 15.43 -3.52 0.62
N LEU A 22 14.99 -2.26 0.67
CA LEU A 22 14.71 -1.47 -0.55
C LEU A 22 15.93 -1.32 -1.45
N ASP A 23 17.15 -1.25 -0.90
CA ASP A 23 18.39 -1.17 -1.70
C ASP A 23 18.59 -2.42 -2.56
N GLU A 24 18.31 -3.60 -2.01
CA GLU A 24 18.41 -4.88 -2.72
C GLU A 24 17.35 -4.99 -3.82
N ILE A 25 16.12 -4.56 -3.51
CA ILE A 25 15.00 -4.52 -4.47
C ILE A 25 15.33 -3.55 -5.61
N ALA A 26 15.80 -2.34 -5.29
CA ALA A 26 16.14 -1.34 -6.29
C ALA A 26 17.28 -1.82 -7.22
N ALA A 27 18.30 -2.49 -6.68
CA ALA A 27 19.37 -3.06 -7.47
C ALA A 27 18.90 -4.19 -8.40
N ALA A 28 17.96 -5.03 -7.94
CA ALA A 28 17.43 -6.14 -8.72
C ALA A 28 16.46 -5.70 -9.83
N GLU A 29 15.59 -4.73 -9.54
CA GLU A 29 14.42 -4.43 -10.38
C GLU A 29 14.61 -3.21 -11.30
N SER A 30 15.56 -2.31 -11.01
CA SER A 30 15.64 -1.03 -11.75
C SER A 30 15.88 -1.20 -13.25
N ALA A 31 16.72 -2.17 -13.64
CA ALA A 31 17.09 -2.39 -15.03
C ALA A 31 15.89 -2.80 -15.90
N ALA A 32 15.02 -3.66 -15.38
CA ALA A 32 13.80 -4.09 -16.08
C ALA A 32 12.80 -2.94 -16.28
N LEU A 33 12.85 -1.93 -15.41
CA LEU A 33 12.00 -0.75 -15.46
C LEU A 33 12.62 0.43 -16.24
N GLY A 34 13.83 0.28 -16.77
CA GLY A 34 14.56 1.35 -17.44
C GLY A 34 14.99 2.49 -16.50
N LEU A 35 15.15 2.18 -15.21
CA LEU A 35 15.59 3.10 -14.17
C LEU A 35 17.03 2.79 -13.73
N THR A 36 17.73 3.80 -13.24
CA THR A 36 18.94 3.58 -12.45
C THR A 36 18.57 3.08 -11.03
N PRO A 37 19.44 2.31 -10.35
CA PRO A 37 19.16 1.86 -8.99
C PRO A 37 18.85 3.01 -8.01
N PRO A 38 19.54 4.17 -8.04
CA PRO A 38 19.18 5.31 -7.19
C PRO A 38 17.79 5.89 -7.46
N GLU A 39 17.35 5.96 -8.72
CA GLU A 39 16.00 6.45 -9.08
C GLU A 39 14.93 5.48 -8.57
N CYS A 40 15.15 4.17 -8.73
CA CYS A 40 14.23 3.16 -8.23
C CYS A 40 14.14 3.21 -6.69
N LEU A 41 15.28 3.30 -6.00
CA LEU A 41 15.32 3.44 -4.55
C LEU A 41 14.60 4.71 -4.07
N ALA A 42 14.86 5.85 -4.69
CA ALA A 42 14.19 7.11 -4.34
C ALA A 42 12.67 7.00 -4.53
N TYR A 43 12.22 6.32 -5.59
CA TYR A 43 10.79 6.07 -5.77
C TYR A 43 10.22 5.23 -4.62
N LEU A 44 10.85 4.10 -4.30
CA LEU A 44 10.37 3.19 -3.26
C LEU A 44 10.40 3.81 -1.86
N ARG A 45 11.45 4.58 -1.53
CA ARG A 45 11.64 5.16 -0.19
C ARG A 45 10.88 6.47 0.01
N ASP A 46 10.89 7.34 -1.00
CA ASP A 46 10.47 8.75 -0.82
C ASP A 46 9.08 9.04 -1.40
N ASN A 47 8.60 8.24 -2.35
CA ASN A 47 7.34 8.50 -3.05
C ASN A 47 6.22 7.51 -2.68
N LEU A 48 6.55 6.36 -2.10
CA LEU A 48 5.58 5.35 -1.69
C LEU A 48 5.37 5.34 -0.18
N TYR A 49 4.12 5.09 0.22
CA TYR A 49 3.74 4.87 1.61
C TYR A 49 3.04 3.51 1.71
N PHE A 50 3.64 2.56 2.44
CA PHE A 50 3.20 1.15 2.45
C PHE A 50 2.28 0.78 3.62
N TYR A 51 1.92 1.76 4.46
CA TYR A 51 1.09 1.54 5.64
C TYR A 51 -0.28 2.18 5.42
N LEU A 52 -1.32 1.57 5.99
CA LEU A 52 -2.69 2.07 5.89
C LEU A 52 -3.23 2.31 7.30
N GLY A 53 -2.59 3.24 8.01
CA GLY A 53 -2.93 3.58 9.38
C GLY A 53 -4.20 4.42 9.49
N PRO A 54 -4.57 4.86 10.71
CA PRO A 54 -5.79 5.62 10.95
C PRO A 54 -5.93 6.87 10.07
N HIS A 55 -4.81 7.55 9.77
CA HIS A 55 -4.84 8.76 8.96
C HIS A 55 -5.09 8.45 7.47
N GLU A 56 -4.46 7.41 6.93
CA GLU A 56 -4.69 6.98 5.55
C GLU A 56 -6.11 6.43 5.37
N GLN A 57 -6.64 5.72 6.39
CA GLN A 57 -8.02 5.25 6.41
C GLN A 57 -9.01 6.42 6.39
N GLN A 58 -8.76 7.49 7.15
CA GLN A 58 -9.58 8.71 7.11
C GLN A 58 -9.56 9.38 5.72
N GLY A 59 -8.39 9.44 5.09
CA GLY A 59 -8.24 9.92 3.72
C GLY A 59 -9.07 9.09 2.72
N MET A 60 -9.01 7.75 2.83
CA MET A 60 -9.78 6.84 2.00
C MET A 60 -11.28 7.02 2.21
N GLN A 61 -11.75 7.12 3.45
CA GLN A 61 -13.16 7.38 3.78
C GLN A 61 -13.66 8.70 3.17
N LEU A 62 -12.86 9.77 3.27
CA LEU A 62 -13.18 11.07 2.66
C LEU A 62 -13.25 10.95 1.14
N PHE A 63 -12.28 10.29 0.51
CA PHE A 63 -12.28 10.08 -0.94
C PHE A 63 -13.52 9.32 -1.40
N CYS A 64 -13.86 8.20 -0.76
CA CYS A 64 -15.05 7.42 -1.10
C CYS A 64 -16.34 8.23 -0.94
N ARG A 65 -16.46 9.02 0.13
CA ARG A 65 -17.61 9.91 0.31
C ARG A 65 -17.73 10.93 -0.83
N LEU A 66 -16.65 11.62 -1.18
CA LEU A 66 -16.65 12.60 -2.27
C LEU A 66 -16.96 11.93 -3.62
N ALA A 67 -16.37 10.77 -3.90
CA ALA A 67 -16.66 10.02 -5.12
C ALA A 67 -18.15 9.63 -5.21
N ALA A 68 -18.78 9.25 -4.09
CA ALA A 68 -20.20 8.96 -4.05
C ALA A 68 -21.07 10.21 -4.27
N GLU A 69 -20.68 11.37 -3.72
CA GLU A 69 -21.37 12.65 -3.97
C GLU A 69 -21.40 13.03 -5.46
N TYR A 70 -20.33 12.72 -6.20
CA TYR A 70 -20.26 12.93 -7.64
C TYR A 70 -20.86 11.79 -8.48
N GLY A 71 -21.46 10.77 -7.85
CA GLY A 71 -22.03 9.61 -8.55
C GLY A 71 -20.99 8.70 -9.20
N LEU A 72 -19.72 8.79 -8.79
CA LEU A 72 -18.60 7.97 -9.28
C LEU A 72 -18.41 6.68 -8.47
N ALA A 73 -19.04 6.58 -7.31
CA ALA A 73 -19.03 5.41 -6.43
C ALA A 73 -20.40 5.19 -5.76
N PRO A 74 -20.70 3.98 -5.27
CA PRO A 74 -21.93 3.73 -4.51
C PRO A 74 -21.96 4.50 -3.18
N THR A 75 -23.13 5.01 -2.82
CA THR A 75 -23.35 5.68 -1.52
C THR A 75 -23.51 4.66 -0.40
N GLY A 76 -23.02 4.99 0.80
CA GLY A 76 -23.28 4.19 2.01
C GLY A 76 -22.45 2.92 2.16
N VAL A 77 -21.35 2.79 1.41
CA VAL A 77 -20.40 1.69 1.59
C VAL A 77 -19.56 1.93 2.86
N GLU A 78 -19.62 1.02 3.81
CA GLU A 78 -18.68 0.97 4.92
C GLU A 78 -17.39 0.28 4.47
N LEU A 79 -16.27 0.97 4.65
CA LEU A 79 -14.95 0.40 4.36
C LEU A 79 -14.50 -0.48 5.53
N GLY A 80 -14.28 -1.76 5.25
CA GLY A 80 -13.63 -2.68 6.16
C GLY A 80 -12.11 -2.65 5.98
N PHE A 81 -11.36 -2.58 7.07
CA PHE A 81 -9.90 -2.68 7.07
C PHE A 81 -9.49 -3.88 7.92
N SER A 82 -8.68 -4.77 7.36
CA SER A 82 -8.11 -5.93 8.08
C SER A 82 -6.71 -5.57 8.56
N ASP A 83 -6.44 -5.70 9.86
CA ASP A 83 -5.15 -5.54 10.58
C ASP A 83 -4.04 -4.82 9.79
N CYS A 84 -4.35 -3.61 9.34
CA CYS A 84 -3.44 -2.75 8.62
C CYS A 84 -2.53 -2.11 9.67
N GLN A 85 -1.38 -2.75 9.88
CA GLN A 85 -0.42 -2.28 10.87
C GLN A 85 -0.02 -0.83 10.60
N THR A 86 0.02 -0.06 11.67
CA THR A 86 0.62 1.28 11.75
C THR A 86 2.14 1.15 11.75
N ALA A 87 2.80 2.11 11.09
CA ALA A 87 4.26 2.25 11.06
C ALA A 87 4.88 2.35 12.47
#